data_AF-A0A537ED81-F1
#
_entry.id   AF-A0A537ED81-F1
#
_cell.length_a   1.000
_cell.length_b   1.000
_cell.length_c   1.000
_cell.angle_alpha   90.00
_cell.angle_beta   90.00
_cell.angle_gamma   90.00
#
_symmetry.space_group_name_H-M   'P 1'
#
loop_
_entity.id
_entity.type
_entity.pdbx_description
1 polymer ?
#
loop_
_entity_poly.entity_id
_entity_poly.type
_entity_poly.pdbx_seq_one_letter_code
_entity_poly.pdbx_strand_id
1 'polypeptide(L)' 'MRSSSHRPRKRFGQHFLHDPGVLARLVEAINPSKTDFMVEIGPGEGALTRHLLKLVGHFEVI' A
#
# COMPACT_ATOMS: atom_id res chain seq x y z
N MET A 1 11.42 15.64 -13.32
CA MET A 1 11.81 14.77 -12.18
C MET A 1 11.99 13.36 -12.71
N ARG A 2 13.17 12.77 -12.53
CA ARG A 2 13.47 11.42 -13.03
C ARG A 2 12.60 10.41 -12.29
N SER A 3 11.71 9.73 -13.01
CA SER A 3 11.12 8.46 -12.56
C SER A 3 12.29 7.52 -12.30
N SER A 4 12.57 7.22 -11.03
CA SER A 4 13.38 6.06 -10.70
C SER A 4 12.59 4.86 -11.19
N SER A 5 12.99 4.27 -12.32
CA SER A 5 12.37 3.03 -12.78
C SER A 5 12.70 1.95 -11.75
N HIS A 6 11.83 1.79 -10.75
CA HIS A 6 11.96 0.76 -9.74
C HIS A 6 11.62 -0.55 -10.44
N ARG A 7 12.61 -1.13 -11.13
CA ARG A 7 12.42 -2.37 -11.87
C ARG A 7 12.08 -3.45 -10.86
N PRO A 8 10.90 -4.10 -10.96
CA PRO A 8 10.53 -5.16 -10.04
C PRO A 8 11.59 -6.26 -10.09
N ARG A 9 12.18 -6.56 -8.93
CA ARG A 9 13.14 -7.66 -8.80
C ARG A 9 12.32 -8.92 -8.53
N LYS A 10 11.94 -9.63 -9.60
CA LYS A 10 11.12 -10.86 -9.52
C LYS A 10 11.62 -11.89 -8.50
N ARG A 11 12.94 -11.98 -8.30
CA ARG A 11 13.59 -12.84 -7.28
C ARG A 11 13.18 -12.52 -5.82
N PHE A 12 12.60 -11.35 -5.58
CA PHE A 12 12.09 -10.93 -4.28
C PHE A 12 10.55 -10.93 -4.24
N GLY A 13 9.89 -11.56 -5.21
CA GLY A 13 8.42 -11.67 -5.23
C GLY A 13 7.69 -10.33 -5.39
N GLN A 14 8.36 -9.30 -5.92
CA GLN A 14 7.74 -7.99 -6.10
C GLN A 14 6.68 -8.04 -7.22
N HIS A 15 5.41 -8.01 -6.83
CA HIS A 15 4.26 -7.79 -7.69
C HIS A 15 3.57 -6.50 -7.28
N PHE A 16 3.40 -5.57 -8.22
CA PHE A 16 2.83 -4.27 -7.92
C PHE A 16 1.32 -4.26 -8.19
N LEU A 17 0.59 -3.70 -7.23
CA LEU A 17 -0.86 -3.56 -7.30
C LEU A 17 -1.20 -2.27 -8.08
N HIS A 18 -1.91 -2.41 -9.20
CA HIS A 18 -2.27 -1.28 -10.06
C HIS A 18 -3.78 -1.15 -10.32
N ASP A 19 -4.56 -2.20 -10.04
CA ASP A 19 -6.00 -2.21 -10.31
C ASP A 19 -6.77 -1.39 -9.25
N PRO A 20 -7.47 -0.30 -9.63
CA PRO A 20 -8.20 0.53 -8.69
C PRO A 20 -9.40 -0.17 -8.03
N GLY A 21 -10.05 -1.10 -8.72
CA GLY A 21 -11.18 -1.87 -8.18
C GLY A 21 -10.74 -2.86 -7.11
N VAL A 22 -9.60 -3.51 -7.31
CA VAL A 22 -8.98 -4.37 -6.29
C VAL A 22 -8.56 -3.53 -5.08
N LEU A 23 -7.93 -2.38 -5.30
CA LEU A 23 -7.57 -1.44 -4.22
C LEU A 23 -8.79 -1.03 -3.39
N ALA A 24 -9.89 -0.64 -4.03
CA ALA A 24 -11.11 -0.23 -3.34
C ALA A 24 -11.68 -1.37 -2.47
N ARG A 25 -11.76 -2.59 -3.03
CA ARG A 25 -12.23 -3.78 -2.29
C ARG A 25 -11.32 -4.15 -1.13
N LEU A 26 -10.00 -4.00 -1.28
CA LEU A 26 -9.05 -4.24 -0.18
C LEU A 26 -9.26 -3.23 0.95
N VAL A 27 -9.37 -1.94 0.63
CA VAL A 27 -9.60 -0.89 1.64
C VAL A 27 -10.93 -1.12 2.37
N GLU A 28 -11.98 -1.49 1.65
CA GLU A 28 -13.28 -1.83 2.24
C GLU A 28 -13.19 -3.06 3.16
N ALA A 29 -12.52 -4.12 2.72
CA ALA A 29 -12.35 -5.34 3.51
C ALA A 29 -11.49 -5.13 4.77
N ILE A 30 -10.47 -4.26 4.69
CA ILE A 30 -9.66 -3.88 5.85
C ILE A 30 -10.49 -3.05 6.84
N ASN A 31 -11.43 -2.23 6.34
CA ASN A 31 -12.28 -1.33 7.12
C ASN A 31 -11.51 -0.51 8.18
N PRO A 32 -10.49 0.28 7.77
CA PRO A 32 -9.59 0.93 8.70
C PRO A 32 -10.26 2.06 9.48
N SER A 33 -9.89 2.19 10.76
CA SER A 33 -10.30 3.24 11.67
C SER A 33 -9.16 4.19 12.01
N LYS A 34 -9.51 5.42 12.39
CA LYS A 34 -8.56 6.44 12.88
C LYS A 34 -7.84 6.02 14.16
N THR A 35 -8.44 5.13 14.93
CA THR A 35 -7.86 4.61 16.19
C THR A 35 -6.95 3.41 15.98
N ASP A 36 -6.86 2.88 14.76
CA ASP A 36 -6.04 1.71 14.49
C ASP A 36 -4.56 2.07 14.44
N PHE A 37 -3.76 1.15 14.97
CA PHE A 37 -2.32 1.11 14.78
C PHE A 37 -2.02 0.06 13.72
N MET A 38 -1.60 0.50 12.55
CA MET A 38 -1.46 -0.38 11.39
C MET A 38 -0.02 -0.43 10.88
N VAL A 39 0.41 -1.61 10.49
CA VAL A 39 1.73 -1.85 9.89
C VAL A 39 1.53 -2.40 8.48
N GLU A 40 2.18 -1.78 7.49
CA GLU A 40 2.27 -2.28 6.12
C GLU A 40 3.64 -2.90 5.88
N ILE A 41 3.66 -4.13 5.37
CA ILE A 41 4.89 -4.83 5.00
C ILE A 41 4.99 -4.85 3.49
N GLY A 42 6.10 -4.35 2.95
CA GLY A 42 6.35 -4.36 1.51
C GLY A 42 5.41 -3.41 0.75
N PRO A 43 5.49 -2.09 0.98
CA PRO A 43 4.59 -1.10 0.37
C PRO A 43 4.68 -1.04 -1.16
N GLY A 44 5.78 -1.57 -1.74
CA GLY A 44 6.05 -1.53 -3.16
C GLY A 44 6.05 -0.09 -3.68
N GLU A 45 5.18 0.21 -4.65
CA GLU A 45 4.98 1.56 -5.19
C GLU A 45 4.03 2.43 -4.35
N GLY A 46 3.58 1.94 -3.19
CA GLY A 46 2.71 2.65 -2.26
C GLY A 46 1.26 2.76 -2.72
N ALA A 47 0.80 1.86 -3.59
CA ALA A 47 -0.56 1.88 -4.13
C ALA A 47 -1.61 1.80 -3.02
N LEU A 48 -1.44 0.88 -2.08
CA LEU A 48 -2.32 0.71 -0.92
C LEU A 48 -2.00 1.74 0.19
N THR A 49 -0.72 1.96 0.48
CA THR A 49 -0.22 2.98 1.44
C THR A 49 -0.94 4.32 1.30
N ARG A 50 -1.05 4.86 0.08
CA ARG A 50 -1.68 6.17 -0.18
C ARG A 50 -3.15 6.23 0.20
N HIS A 51 -3.86 5.10 0.15
CA HIS A 51 -5.27 5.04 0.54
C HIS A 51 -5.40 4.91 2.06
N LEU A 52 -4.62 4.02 2.68
CA LEU A 52 -4.70 3.76 4.12
C LEU A 52 -4.23 4.94 4.99
N LEU A 53 -3.18 5.67 4.57
CA LEU A 53 -2.70 6.86 5.28
C LEU A 53 -3.77 7.94 5.48
N LYS A 54 -4.79 7.99 4.61
CA LYS A 54 -5.89 8.95 4.74
C LYS A 54 -6.91 8.53 5.79
N LEU A 55 -6.94 7.26 6.17
CA LEU A 55 -8.00 6.64 6.96
C LEU A 55 -7.55 6.31 8.38
N VAL A 56 -6.29 5.92 8.57
CA VAL A 56 -5.75 5.63 9.90
C VAL A 56 -5.14 6.86 10.58
N GLY A 57 -4.93 6.77 11.90
CA GLY A 57 -4.23 7.79 12.70
C GLY A 57 -2.76 7.46 12.92
N HIS A 58 -2.40 6.18 12.98
CA HIS A 58 -1.02 5.71 13.16
C HIS A 58 -0.68 4.60 12.15
N PHE A 59 0.37 4.82 11.36
CA PHE A 59 0.77 3.92 10.27
C PHE A 59 2.28 3.77 10.22
N GLU A 60 2.77 2.54 10.25
CA GLU A 60 4.18 2.21 10.10
C GLU A 60 4.39 1.31 8.89
N VAL A 61 5.57 1.42 8.26
CA VAL A 61 5.88 0.71 7.02
C VAL A 61 7.24 0.03 7.15
N ILE A 62 7.29 -1.25 6.78
CA ILE A 62 8.47 -2.12 6.84
C ILE A 62 8.83 -2.63 5.44
#